data_AF-A0A6B0SPH4-F1
#
_entry.id   AF-A0A6B0SPH4-F1
#
_cell.length_a   1.000
_cell.length_b   1.000
_cell.length_c   1.000
_cell.angle_alpha   90.00
_cell.angle_beta   90.00
_cell.angle_gamma   90.00
#
_symmetry.space_group_name_H-M   'P 1'
#
loop_
_entity.id
_entity.type
_entity.pdbx_description
1 polymer ?
#
loop_
_entity_poly.entity_id
_entity_poly.type
_entity_poly.pdbx_seq_one_letter_code
_entity_poly.pdbx_strand_id
1 'polypeptide(L)'
;MTAVSPEWFFSTIAQASAASIGFLIAFIAAQYSSRKNKHQENYNRLLDRLEEIEENYNPILGKMEDQLTGVTNFPSAGGGIDRAFEIDVSQDDIEQVANQFSQSEAVKVYANLKRSQKLLNNLILPQPNNKKKEQLRLLNETSKYLSETLNKNGPAQAFLSDTSIGTLSPDEVRNKNVFPNVLSRTYPGKPDIQTNTMKSWGDLMKKFRQETVRASMTAQNSELVMNHKEYRILLNRVVTFFFVGVIFPMLFLLAWSPSGLVLSDITIAAIEIVTILAVSYHVLQLFSAVKSLINISSNL
;
A
#
# COMPACT_ATOMS: atom_id res chain seq x y z
N MET A 1 36.74 -44.55 -27.99
CA MET A 1 35.73 -43.48 -27.94
C MET A 1 36.36 -42.26 -28.58
N THR A 2 35.84 -41.80 -29.71
CA THR A 2 36.31 -40.56 -30.35
C THR A 2 35.91 -39.39 -29.46
N ALA A 3 36.89 -38.71 -28.87
CA ALA A 3 36.66 -37.48 -28.11
C ALA A 3 35.97 -36.46 -29.02
N VAL A 4 34.90 -35.84 -28.52
CA VAL A 4 34.22 -34.73 -29.19
C VAL A 4 35.22 -33.58 -29.34
N SER A 5 35.24 -32.87 -30.47
CA SER A 5 36.17 -31.74 -30.62
C SER A 5 35.83 -30.66 -29.58
N PRO A 6 36.83 -30.10 -28.87
CA PRO A 6 36.61 -29.07 -27.85
C PRO A 6 35.84 -27.87 -28.39
N GLU A 7 36.06 -27.52 -29.66
CA GLU A 7 35.33 -26.47 -30.36
C GLU A 7 33.82 -26.72 -30.40
N TRP A 8 33.41 -27.94 -30.76
CA TRP A 8 32.00 -28.30 -30.82
C TRP A 8 31.38 -28.33 -29.43
N PHE A 9 32.12 -28.82 -28.43
CA PHE A 9 31.68 -28.85 -27.04
C PHE A 9 31.42 -27.44 -26.48
N PHE A 10 32.42 -26.55 -26.50
CA PHE A 10 32.29 -25.21 -25.94
C PHE A 10 31.29 -24.34 -26.72
N SER A 11 31.21 -24.50 -28.05
CA SER A 11 30.21 -23.82 -28.88
C SER A 11 28.78 -24.26 -28.53
N THR A 12 28.55 -25.56 -28.34
CA THR A 12 27.24 -26.09 -27.94
C THR A 12 26.82 -25.59 -26.56
N ILE A 13 27.74 -25.59 -25.58
CA ILE A 13 27.50 -25.06 -24.23
C ILE A 13 27.16 -23.57 -24.29
N ALA A 14 27.90 -22.78 -25.07
CA ALA A 14 27.67 -21.34 -25.21
C ALA A 14 26.29 -21.04 -25.82
N GLN A 15 25.92 -21.74 -26.90
CA GLN A 15 24.63 -21.57 -27.56
C GLN A 15 23.46 -21.99 -26.66
N ALA A 16 23.57 -23.15 -26.00
CA ALA A 16 22.54 -23.63 -25.08
C ALA A 16 22.36 -22.70 -23.87
N SER A 17 23.47 -22.19 -23.31
CA SER A 17 23.43 -21.22 -22.21
C SER A 17 22.82 -19.90 -22.65
N ALA A 18 23.18 -19.39 -23.83
CA ALA A 18 22.61 -18.15 -24.38
C ALA A 18 21.10 -18.28 -24.64
N ALA A 19 20.64 -19.38 -25.24
CA ALA A 19 19.22 -19.65 -25.46
C ALA A 19 18.44 -19.73 -24.13
N SER A 20 19.01 -20.41 -23.13
CA SER A 20 18.43 -20.52 -21.79
C SER A 20 18.31 -19.15 -21.11
N ILE A 21 19.34 -18.30 -21.23
CA ILE A 21 19.32 -16.93 -20.71
C ILE A 21 18.26 -16.08 -21.41
N GLY A 22 18.18 -16.16 -22.74
CA GLY A 22 17.16 -15.45 -23.52
C GLY A 22 15.74 -15.83 -23.09
N PHE A 23 15.48 -17.13 -22.92
CA PHE A 23 14.21 -17.62 -22.40
C PHE A 23 13.92 -17.09 -20.99
N LEU A 24 14.91 -17.12 -20.09
CA LEU A 24 14.75 -16.62 -18.72
C LEU A 24 14.44 -15.13 -18.68
N ILE A 25 15.13 -14.31 -19.46
CA ILE A 25 14.87 -12.86 -19.53
C ILE A 25 13.45 -12.60 -20.05
N ALA A 26 13.04 -13.30 -21.12
CA ALA A 26 11.69 -13.18 -21.66
C ALA A 26 10.62 -13.61 -20.64
N PHE A 27 10.86 -14.70 -19.92
CA PHE A 27 9.97 -15.17 -18.85
C PHE A 27 9.85 -14.16 -17.71
N ILE A 28 10.96 -13.57 -17.27
CA ILE A 28 10.97 -12.53 -16.23
C ILE A 28 10.21 -11.30 -16.68
N ALA A 29 10.43 -10.85 -17.91
CA ALA A 29 9.74 -9.70 -18.48
C ALA A 29 8.23 -9.95 -18.56
N ALA A 30 7.81 -11.14 -19.00
CA ALA A 30 6.40 -11.53 -19.05
C ALA A 30 5.77 -11.57 -17.65
N GLN A 31 6.46 -12.17 -16.67
CA GLN A 31 6.01 -12.20 -15.27
C GLN A 31 5.91 -10.80 -14.66
N TYR A 32 6.92 -9.96 -14.89
CA TYR A 32 6.91 -8.56 -14.45
C TYR A 32 5.76 -7.78 -15.08
N SER A 33 5.55 -7.90 -16.39
CA SER A 33 4.44 -7.24 -17.09
C SER A 33 3.08 -7.70 -16.57
N SER A 34 2.91 -9.01 -16.34
CA SER A 34 1.67 -9.57 -15.80
C SER A 34 1.39 -9.03 -14.39
N ARG A 35 2.39 -9.05 -13.50
CA ARG A 35 2.26 -8.49 -12.15
C ARG A 35 2.00 -6.99 -12.16
N LYS A 36 2.73 -6.24 -12.99
CA LYS A 36 2.54 -4.79 -13.15
C LYS A 36 1.10 -4.49 -13.57
N ASN A 37 0.57 -5.22 -14.55
CA ASN A 37 -0.82 -5.04 -14.99
C ASN A 37 -1.83 -5.35 -13.88
N LYS A 38 -1.66 -6.46 -13.14
CA LYS A 38 -2.54 -6.81 -12.00
C LYS A 38 -2.48 -5.76 -10.88
N HIS A 39 -1.29 -5.28 -10.55
CA HIS A 39 -1.09 -4.23 -9.54
C HIS A 39 -1.64 -2.88 -9.98
N GLN A 40 -1.52 -2.53 -11.27
CA GLN A 40 -2.13 -1.34 -11.85
C GLN A 40 -3.66 -1.41 -11.83
N GLU A 41 -4.24 -2.57 -12.15
CA GLU A 41 -5.68 -2.79 -12.07
C GLU A 41 -6.18 -2.63 -10.61
N ASN A 42 -5.46 -3.21 -9.64
CA ASN A 42 -5.76 -3.02 -8.23
C ASN A 42 -5.58 -1.57 -7.76
N TYR A 43 -4.62 -0.84 -8.33
CA TYR A 43 -4.44 0.58 -8.07
C TYR A 43 -5.61 1.40 -8.62
N ASN A 44 -6.07 1.14 -9.84
CA ASN A 44 -7.23 1.82 -10.41
C ASN A 44 -8.49 1.53 -9.58
N ARG A 45 -8.73 0.26 -9.20
CA ARG A 45 -9.82 -0.12 -8.28
C ARG A 45 -9.75 0.59 -6.93
N LEU A 46 -8.54 0.82 -6.42
CA LEU A 46 -8.35 1.59 -5.20
C LEU A 46 -8.75 3.06 -5.42
N LEU A 47 -8.38 3.68 -6.54
CA LEU A 47 -8.77 5.04 -6.86
C LEU A 47 -10.29 5.18 -6.97
N ASP A 48 -10.94 4.31 -7.75
CA ASP A 48 -12.40 4.30 -7.92
C ASP A 48 -13.10 4.20 -6.55
N ARG A 49 -12.56 3.34 -5.67
CA ARG A 49 -13.10 3.19 -4.32
C ARG A 49 -12.88 4.42 -3.44
N LEU A 50 -11.71 5.05 -3.54
CA LEU A 50 -11.43 6.27 -2.77
C LEU A 50 -12.31 7.44 -3.23
N GLU A 51 -12.56 7.53 -4.53
CA GLU A 51 -13.52 8.47 -5.12
C GLU A 51 -14.95 8.19 -4.61
N GLU A 52 -15.40 6.94 -4.63
CA GLU A 52 -16.70 6.56 -4.05
C GLU A 52 -16.80 6.89 -2.55
N ILE A 53 -15.73 6.68 -1.77
CA ILE A 53 -15.71 7.03 -0.35
C ILE A 53 -15.81 8.55 -0.16
N GLU A 54 -15.08 9.34 -0.95
CA GLU A 54 -15.14 10.80 -0.86
C GLU A 54 -16.53 11.33 -1.25
N GLU A 55 -17.09 10.89 -2.38
CA GLU A 55 -18.43 11.29 -2.83
C GLU A 55 -19.51 10.89 -1.80
N ASN A 56 -19.32 9.74 -1.14
CA ASN A 56 -20.26 9.27 -0.12
C ASN A 56 -20.13 9.96 1.22
N TYR A 57 -18.92 10.19 1.71
CA TYR A 57 -18.69 10.60 3.08
C TYR A 57 -18.24 12.05 3.24
N ASN A 58 -17.59 12.68 2.25
CA ASN A 58 -17.17 14.08 2.37
C ASN A 58 -18.35 15.04 2.63
N PRO A 59 -19.52 14.90 1.96
CA PRO A 59 -20.71 15.68 2.32
C PRO A 59 -21.23 15.40 3.73
N ILE A 60 -21.11 14.15 4.20
CA ILE A 60 -21.57 13.74 5.54
C ILE A 60 -20.68 14.36 6.61
N LEU A 61 -19.36 14.26 6.44
CA LEU A 61 -18.38 14.87 7.32
C LEU A 61 -18.56 16.40 7.38
N GLY A 62 -18.87 17.04 6.24
CA GLY A 62 -19.19 18.47 6.18
C GLY A 62 -20.46 18.82 6.96
N LYS A 63 -21.53 18.03 6.83
CA LYS A 63 -22.75 18.23 7.64
C LYS A 63 -22.48 18.08 9.13
N MET A 64 -21.68 17.09 9.52
CA MET A 64 -21.32 16.86 10.92
C MET A 64 -20.49 18.03 11.47
N GLU A 65 -19.55 18.56 10.68
CA GLU A 65 -18.86 19.81 11.00
C GLU A 65 -19.82 20.99 11.17
N ASP A 66 -20.73 21.22 10.21
CA ASP A 66 -21.65 22.36 10.24
C ASP A 66 -22.57 22.28 11.48
N GLN A 67 -22.95 21.07 11.87
CA GLN A 67 -23.72 20.81 13.09
C GLN A 67 -22.92 21.13 14.36
N LEU A 68 -21.62 20.82 14.40
CA LEU A 68 -20.73 21.15 15.54
C LEU A 68 -20.49 22.65 15.66
N THR A 69 -20.14 23.30 14.54
CA THR A 69 -19.84 24.74 14.51
C THR A 69 -21.09 25.61 14.70
N GLY A 70 -22.28 25.07 14.43
CA GLY A 70 -23.56 25.71 14.70
C GLY A 70 -23.94 25.77 16.20
N VAL A 71 -23.19 25.11 17.09
CA VAL A 71 -23.39 25.23 18.55
C VAL A 71 -22.88 26.58 19.05
N THR A 72 -23.70 27.28 19.84
CA THR A 72 -23.34 28.55 20.46
C THR A 72 -22.06 28.40 21.30
N ASN A 73 -21.08 29.30 21.09
CA ASN A 73 -19.77 29.31 21.76
C ASN A 73 -18.85 28.12 21.45
N PHE A 74 -19.10 27.37 20.38
CA PHE A 74 -18.13 26.36 19.93
C PHE A 74 -16.87 27.06 19.37
N PRO A 75 -15.65 26.65 19.77
CA PRO A 75 -14.42 27.22 19.27
C PRO A 75 -14.16 26.75 17.83
N SER A 76 -14.81 27.38 16.86
CA SER A 76 -14.71 27.06 15.43
C SER A 76 -13.58 27.80 14.71
N ALA A 77 -13.03 28.87 15.31
CA ALA A 77 -11.91 29.64 14.78
C ALA A 77 -11.08 30.26 15.91
N GLY A 78 -9.77 30.41 15.69
CA GLY A 78 -8.85 31.02 16.66
C GLY A 78 -8.33 30.05 17.72
N GLY A 79 -7.55 30.55 18.69
CA GLY A 79 -7.01 29.73 19.79
C GLY A 79 -6.05 28.62 19.37
N GLY A 80 -5.55 28.61 18.13
CA GLY A 80 -4.64 27.58 17.63
C GLY A 80 -5.31 26.27 17.19
N ILE A 81 -6.65 26.20 17.18
CA ILE A 81 -7.39 24.99 16.79
C ILE A 81 -7.08 24.55 15.35
N ASP A 82 -6.76 25.50 14.47
CA ASP A 82 -6.42 25.24 13.06
C ASP A 82 -5.24 24.29 12.89
N ARG A 83 -4.29 24.29 13.85
CA ARG A 83 -3.16 23.35 13.86
C ARG A 83 -3.64 21.91 14.03
N ALA A 84 -4.68 21.67 14.82
CA ALA A 84 -5.24 20.33 15.01
C ALA A 84 -5.89 19.78 13.72
N PHE A 85 -6.11 20.63 12.70
CA PHE A 85 -6.67 20.21 11.41
C PHE A 85 -5.58 19.79 10.41
N GLU A 86 -4.30 19.96 10.72
CA GLU A 86 -3.21 19.61 9.82
C GLU A 86 -3.01 18.09 9.73
N ILE A 87 -2.64 17.60 8.54
CA ILE A 87 -2.51 16.15 8.28
C ILE A 87 -1.34 15.54 9.05
N ASP A 88 -0.27 16.30 9.26
CA ASP A 88 0.98 15.78 9.81
C ASP A 88 1.03 15.81 11.35
N VAL A 89 -0.01 16.35 11.98
CA VAL A 89 -0.12 16.50 13.44
C VAL A 89 -0.50 15.17 14.09
N SER A 90 0.15 14.80 15.19
CA SER A 90 -0.13 13.54 15.86
C SER A 90 -1.48 13.56 16.59
N GLN A 91 -2.01 12.39 16.97
CA GLN A 91 -3.23 12.35 17.80
C GLN A 91 -2.97 12.94 19.19
N ASP A 92 -1.76 12.79 19.72
CA ASP A 92 -1.36 13.38 21.01
C ASP A 92 -1.35 14.91 20.94
N ASP A 93 -0.90 15.48 19.83
CA ASP A 93 -0.94 16.93 19.60
C ASP A 93 -2.37 17.45 19.47
N ILE A 94 -3.26 16.70 18.77
CA ILE A 94 -4.69 17.02 18.69
C ILE A 94 -5.29 17.05 20.11
N GLU A 95 -4.93 16.08 20.95
CA GLU A 95 -5.38 16.02 22.33
C GLU A 95 -4.87 17.19 23.17
N GLN A 96 -3.59 17.57 23.03
CA GLN A 96 -3.03 18.73 23.73
C GLN A 96 -3.72 20.04 23.35
N VAL A 97 -4.01 20.24 22.06
CA VAL A 97 -4.74 21.43 21.59
C VAL A 97 -6.17 21.41 22.12
N ALA A 98 -6.86 20.27 22.03
CA ALA A 98 -8.25 20.13 22.48
C ALA A 98 -8.42 20.40 23.98
N ASN A 99 -7.47 19.99 24.81
CA ASN A 99 -7.49 20.19 26.26
C ASN A 99 -7.36 21.67 26.69
N GLN A 100 -7.08 22.59 25.77
CA GLN A 100 -7.09 24.03 26.03
C GLN A 100 -8.52 24.61 26.00
N PHE A 101 -9.49 23.85 25.50
CA PHE A 101 -10.88 24.26 25.36
C PHE A 101 -11.76 23.55 26.38
N SER A 102 -12.83 24.23 26.82
CA SER A 102 -13.82 23.65 27.73
C SER A 102 -14.57 22.44 27.13
N GLN A 103 -14.66 22.38 25.80
CA GLN A 103 -15.32 21.32 25.04
C GLN A 103 -14.29 20.39 24.36
N SER A 104 -13.35 19.85 25.14
CA SER A 104 -12.20 19.10 24.63
C SER A 104 -12.60 17.94 23.70
N GLU A 105 -13.58 17.11 24.09
CA GLU A 105 -13.97 15.95 23.27
C GLU A 105 -14.66 16.37 21.97
N ALA A 106 -15.51 17.42 22.02
CA ALA A 106 -16.11 17.96 20.81
C ALA A 106 -15.07 18.59 19.87
N VAL A 107 -14.02 19.23 20.40
CA VAL A 107 -12.89 19.74 19.62
C VAL A 107 -12.08 18.60 18.98
N LYS A 108 -11.81 17.50 19.70
CA LYS A 108 -11.13 16.33 19.13
C LYS A 108 -11.94 15.72 17.98
N VAL A 109 -13.26 15.59 18.13
CA VAL A 109 -14.15 15.12 17.05
C VAL A 109 -14.09 16.08 15.87
N TYR A 110 -14.20 17.39 16.11
CA TYR A 110 -14.14 18.40 15.04
C TYR A 110 -12.82 18.34 14.26
N ALA A 111 -11.68 18.26 14.96
CA ALA A 111 -10.37 18.16 14.34
C ALA A 111 -10.23 16.91 13.47
N ASN A 112 -10.69 15.76 13.96
CA ASN A 112 -10.64 14.50 13.22
C ASN A 112 -11.63 14.47 12.02
N LEU A 113 -12.76 15.17 12.08
CA LEU A 113 -13.65 15.35 10.92
C LEU A 113 -12.94 16.15 9.82
N LYS A 114 -12.39 17.33 10.17
CA LYS A 114 -11.61 18.17 9.25
C LYS A 114 -10.43 17.43 8.63
N ARG A 115 -9.69 16.70 9.45
CA ARG A 115 -8.54 15.90 9.01
C ARG A 115 -8.96 14.79 8.06
N SER A 116 -10.08 14.10 8.33
CA SER A 116 -10.63 13.07 7.43
C SER A 116 -10.96 13.64 6.06
N GLN A 117 -11.59 14.82 6.00
CA GLN A 117 -11.91 15.48 4.72
C GLN A 117 -10.64 15.85 3.94
N LYS A 118 -9.64 16.46 4.60
CA LYS A 118 -8.35 16.79 3.96
C LYS A 118 -7.62 15.55 3.44
N LEU A 119 -7.63 14.47 4.23
CA LEU A 119 -7.02 13.18 3.84
C LEU A 119 -7.73 12.57 2.63
N LEU A 120 -9.06 12.54 2.60
CA LEU A 120 -9.82 12.03 1.45
C LEU A 120 -9.52 12.82 0.18
N ASN A 121 -9.54 14.15 0.26
CA ASN A 121 -9.22 15.01 -0.88
C ASN A 121 -7.81 14.74 -1.42
N ASN A 122 -6.82 14.58 -0.54
CA ASN A 122 -5.44 14.32 -0.96
C ASN A 122 -5.26 12.92 -1.57
N LEU A 123 -5.98 11.92 -1.08
CA LEU A 123 -5.86 10.54 -1.54
C LEU A 123 -6.28 10.34 -3.00
N ILE A 124 -7.26 11.11 -3.46
CA ILE A 124 -7.75 11.09 -4.85
C ILE A 124 -6.76 11.77 -5.79
N LEU A 125 -6.08 12.82 -5.34
CA LEU A 125 -5.15 13.57 -6.16
C LEU A 125 -3.91 12.73 -6.58
N PRO A 126 -3.27 13.08 -7.71
CA PRO A 126 -1.99 12.49 -8.10
C PRO A 126 -0.91 12.81 -7.08
N GLN A 127 -0.30 11.79 -6.48
CA GLN A 127 0.80 11.96 -5.52
C GLN A 127 1.65 10.67 -5.42
N PRO A 128 2.90 10.78 -4.93
CA PRO A 128 3.78 9.62 -4.76
C PRO A 128 3.18 8.51 -3.88
N ASN A 129 3.47 7.26 -4.23
CA ASN A 129 2.94 6.07 -3.56
C ASN A 129 3.23 6.01 -2.06
N ASN A 130 4.41 6.47 -1.62
CA ASN A 130 4.76 6.55 -0.20
C ASN A 130 3.86 7.54 0.56
N LYS A 131 3.52 8.69 -0.05
CA LYS A 131 2.58 9.66 0.53
C LYS A 131 1.15 9.11 0.57
N LYS A 132 0.68 8.44 -0.50
CA LYS A 132 -0.64 7.77 -0.50
C LYS A 132 -0.76 6.76 0.62
N LYS A 133 0.25 5.92 0.79
CA LYS A 133 0.29 4.89 1.83
C LYS A 133 0.18 5.51 3.23
N GLU A 134 0.94 6.58 3.47
CA GLU A 134 0.90 7.26 4.75
C GLU A 134 -0.45 7.93 5.02
N GLN A 135 -1.02 8.61 4.02
CA GLN A 135 -2.34 9.23 4.16
C GLN A 135 -3.46 8.19 4.38
N LEU A 136 -3.39 7.02 3.74
CA LEU A 136 -4.32 5.92 4.03
C LEU A 136 -4.21 5.42 5.48
N ARG A 137 -2.98 5.32 6.00
CA ARG A 137 -2.73 4.96 7.40
C ARG A 137 -3.36 5.99 8.34
N LEU A 138 -3.09 7.28 8.11
CA LEU A 138 -3.64 8.38 8.90
C LEU A 138 -5.18 8.44 8.81
N LEU A 139 -5.75 8.14 7.65
CA LEU A 139 -7.20 8.09 7.45
C LEU A 139 -7.84 6.98 8.28
N ASN A 140 -7.24 5.79 8.33
CA ASN A 140 -7.73 4.71 9.19
C ASN A 140 -7.63 5.04 10.68
N GLU A 141 -6.57 5.72 11.10
CA GLU A 141 -6.40 6.14 12.50
C GLU A 141 -7.45 7.17 12.89
N THR A 142 -7.67 8.15 12.03
CA THR A 142 -8.68 9.20 12.20
C THR A 142 -10.10 8.61 12.19
N SER A 143 -10.42 7.70 11.26
CA SER A 143 -11.73 7.05 11.18
C SER A 143 -11.97 6.09 12.35
N LYS A 144 -10.93 5.42 12.84
CA LYS A 144 -10.97 4.62 14.08
C LYS A 144 -11.28 5.49 15.27
N TYR A 145 -10.59 6.61 15.44
CA TYR A 145 -10.82 7.55 16.54
C TYR A 145 -12.28 8.03 16.54
N LEU A 146 -12.76 8.58 15.42
CA LEU A 146 -14.15 9.04 15.27
C LEU A 146 -15.17 7.94 15.59
N SER A 147 -14.96 6.73 15.07
CA SER A 147 -15.83 5.60 15.34
C SER A 147 -15.83 5.21 16.83
N GLU A 148 -14.68 5.24 17.49
CA GLU A 148 -14.60 4.85 18.91
C GLU A 148 -15.18 5.92 19.84
N THR A 149 -14.90 7.20 19.59
CA THR A 149 -15.45 8.32 20.38
C THR A 149 -16.96 8.37 20.30
N LEU A 150 -17.54 8.12 19.11
CA LEU A 150 -18.99 8.24 18.92
C LEU A 150 -19.79 6.97 19.25
N ASN A 151 -19.14 5.81 19.40
CA ASN A 151 -19.83 4.53 19.69
C ASN A 151 -19.55 3.95 21.08
N LYS A 152 -18.48 4.36 21.78
CA LYS A 152 -18.19 3.88 23.14
C LYS A 152 -18.86 4.79 24.16
N ASN A 153 -19.60 4.20 25.11
CA ASN A 153 -20.44 4.93 26.07
C ASN A 153 -19.71 6.07 26.81
N GLY A 154 -18.50 5.84 27.33
CA GLY A 154 -17.76 6.88 28.07
C GLY A 154 -17.37 8.09 27.21
N PRO A 155 -16.58 7.90 26.13
CA PRO A 155 -16.27 8.97 25.18
C PRO A 155 -17.49 9.65 24.56
N ALA A 156 -18.53 8.87 24.23
CA ALA A 156 -19.77 9.39 23.66
C ALA A 156 -20.52 10.29 24.66
N GLN A 157 -20.51 9.91 25.94
CA GLN A 157 -21.10 10.71 27.01
C GLN A 157 -20.32 12.01 27.24
N ALA A 158 -18.99 11.96 27.20
CA ALA A 158 -18.14 13.16 27.31
C ALA A 158 -18.34 14.10 26.11
N PHE A 159 -18.44 13.55 24.90
CA PHE A 159 -18.80 14.33 23.71
C PHE A 159 -20.18 14.98 23.83
N LEU A 160 -21.20 14.25 24.33
CA LEU A 160 -22.53 14.82 24.54
C LEU A 160 -22.58 15.84 25.67
N SER A 161 -21.76 15.70 26.73
CA SER A 161 -21.69 16.74 27.77
C SER A 161 -21.12 18.05 27.22
N ASP A 162 -20.20 17.96 26.26
CA ASP A 162 -19.63 19.12 25.57
C ASP A 162 -20.62 19.79 24.61
N THR A 163 -21.60 19.05 24.06
CA THR A 163 -22.56 19.55 23.06
C THR A 163 -23.98 19.83 23.59
N SER A 164 -24.43 19.20 24.69
CA SER A 164 -25.69 19.54 25.40
C SER A 164 -25.94 18.85 26.77
N ILE A 165 -26.20 19.70 27.78
CA ILE A 165 -26.72 19.52 29.16
C ILE A 165 -26.84 18.09 29.75
N GLY A 166 -26.08 17.86 30.83
CA GLY A 166 -26.37 16.92 31.93
C GLY A 166 -25.76 15.52 31.83
N THR A 167 -25.63 14.83 32.96
CA THR A 167 -25.27 13.41 33.02
C THR A 167 -26.43 12.54 32.54
N LEU A 168 -26.25 11.85 31.42
CA LEU A 168 -27.23 10.95 30.80
C LEU A 168 -26.87 9.49 31.05
N SER A 169 -27.87 8.60 31.10
CA SER A 169 -27.66 7.16 31.05
C SER A 169 -27.23 6.69 29.63
N PRO A 170 -26.61 5.50 29.47
CA PRO A 170 -26.13 5.02 28.17
C PRO A 170 -27.22 4.95 27.07
N ASP A 171 -28.44 4.57 27.42
CA ASP A 171 -29.55 4.49 26.45
C ASP A 171 -30.08 5.87 26.07
N GLU A 172 -30.02 6.83 26.98
CA GLU A 172 -30.32 8.23 26.70
C GLU A 172 -29.24 8.85 25.81
N VAL A 173 -27.95 8.54 26.04
CA VAL A 173 -26.82 8.98 25.20
C VAL A 173 -27.03 8.59 23.74
N ARG A 174 -27.42 7.35 23.44
CA ARG A 174 -27.55 6.87 22.05
C ARG A 174 -28.71 7.53 21.30
N ASN A 175 -29.82 7.78 21.98
CA ASN A 175 -31.04 8.31 21.37
C ASN A 175 -31.14 9.83 21.45
N LYS A 176 -30.27 10.51 22.22
CA LYS A 176 -30.28 11.97 22.31
C LYS A 176 -29.92 12.59 20.97
N ASN A 177 -30.64 13.67 20.65
CA ASN A 177 -30.26 14.50 19.53
C ASN A 177 -28.92 15.16 19.84
N VAL A 178 -27.94 14.96 18.96
CA VAL A 178 -26.61 15.56 19.09
C VAL A 178 -26.74 17.09 19.06
N PHE A 179 -27.68 17.61 18.26
CA PHE A 179 -27.99 19.04 18.21
C PHE A 179 -29.49 19.30 17.96
N PRO A 180 -30.29 19.60 19.00
CA PRO A 180 -31.73 19.86 18.84
C PRO A 180 -32.07 21.20 18.16
N ASN A 181 -31.09 22.12 18.03
CA ASN A 181 -31.33 23.52 17.61
C ASN A 181 -30.70 23.91 16.25
N VAL A 182 -30.13 22.97 15.49
CA VAL A 182 -29.56 23.27 14.16
C VAL A 182 -30.69 23.16 13.12
N LEU A 183 -31.10 24.29 12.54
CA LEU A 183 -32.05 24.33 11.43
C LEU A 183 -31.55 23.43 10.30
N SER A 184 -32.36 22.46 9.89
CA SER A 184 -32.05 21.48 8.86
C SER A 184 -31.70 22.18 7.53
N ARG A 185 -30.42 22.37 7.26
CA ARG A 185 -29.96 22.72 5.90
C ARG A 185 -30.13 21.49 5.02
N THR A 186 -30.95 21.60 4.00
CA THR A 186 -31.12 20.59 2.96
C THR A 186 -29.89 20.66 2.05
N TYR A 187 -29.09 19.60 2.00
CA TYR A 187 -27.94 19.54 1.08
C TYR A 187 -28.37 18.79 -0.18
N PRO A 188 -28.10 19.34 -1.37
CA PRO A 188 -28.47 18.69 -2.62
C PRO A 188 -27.73 17.35 -2.77
N GLY A 189 -28.46 16.30 -3.14
CA GLY A 189 -27.89 15.04 -3.66
C GLY A 189 -28.11 13.77 -2.82
N LYS A 190 -28.42 13.85 -1.51
CA LYS A 190 -28.76 12.64 -0.72
C LYS A 190 -29.91 12.93 0.27
N PRO A 191 -31.02 12.18 0.21
CA PRO A 191 -32.18 12.37 1.09
C PRO A 191 -31.75 12.19 2.55
N ASP A 192 -32.35 13.00 3.43
CA ASP A 192 -32.18 13.04 4.89
C ASP A 192 -31.38 11.87 5.48
N ILE A 193 -30.05 12.02 5.46
CA ILE A 193 -29.23 11.28 6.41
C ILE A 193 -29.68 11.83 7.74
N GLN A 194 -30.49 11.07 8.48
CA GLN A 194 -30.95 11.40 9.81
C GLN A 194 -29.74 11.45 10.74
N THR A 195 -28.93 12.51 10.67
CA THR A 195 -27.73 12.75 11.48
C THR A 195 -28.09 13.31 12.85
N ASN A 196 -29.34 13.17 13.27
CA ASN A 196 -29.84 13.92 14.41
C ASN A 196 -29.42 13.26 15.72
N THR A 197 -29.25 11.93 15.74
CA THR A 197 -28.93 11.18 16.96
C THR A 197 -27.48 10.73 17.04
N MET A 198 -26.98 10.57 18.25
CA MET A 198 -25.63 10.07 18.51
C MET A 198 -25.42 8.67 17.93
N LYS A 199 -26.45 7.81 18.00
CA LYS A 199 -26.45 6.50 17.34
C LYS A 199 -26.22 6.61 15.83
N SER A 200 -26.88 7.56 15.15
CA SER A 200 -26.70 7.73 13.70
C SER A 200 -25.28 8.16 13.35
N TRP A 201 -24.69 9.09 14.11
CA TRP A 201 -23.31 9.54 13.95
C TRP A 201 -22.34 8.38 14.18
N GLY A 202 -22.56 7.61 15.24
CA GLY A 202 -21.79 6.41 15.55
C GLY A 202 -21.87 5.37 14.43
N ASP A 203 -23.07 5.04 13.95
CA ASP A 203 -23.28 4.06 12.87
C ASP A 203 -22.66 4.53 11.54
N LEU A 204 -22.74 5.82 11.22
CA LEU A 204 -22.10 6.42 10.05
C LEU A 204 -20.57 6.33 10.13
N MET A 205 -19.96 6.71 11.26
CA MET A 205 -18.51 6.62 11.42
C MET A 205 -18.02 5.17 11.47
N LYS A 206 -18.85 4.24 11.95
CA LYS A 206 -18.55 2.81 11.86
C LYS A 206 -18.51 2.33 10.41
N LYS A 207 -19.47 2.73 9.57
CA LYS A 207 -19.48 2.41 8.13
C LYS A 207 -18.32 3.08 7.40
N PHE A 208 -18.04 4.35 7.68
CA PHE A 208 -16.88 5.07 7.16
C PHE A 208 -15.56 4.34 7.48
N ARG A 209 -15.39 3.92 8.74
CA ARG A 209 -14.24 3.11 9.15
C ARG A 209 -14.16 1.79 8.39
N GLN A 210 -15.28 1.09 8.19
CA GLN A 210 -15.29 -0.15 7.42
C GLN A 210 -14.82 0.07 5.98
N GLU A 211 -15.27 1.13 5.31
CA GLU A 211 -14.85 1.43 3.95
C GLU A 211 -13.38 1.86 3.85
N THR A 212 -12.89 2.68 4.79
CA THR A 212 -11.46 3.07 4.84
C THR A 212 -10.52 1.88 5.09
N VAL A 213 -10.92 0.96 5.97
CA VAL A 213 -10.19 -0.31 6.19
C VAL A 213 -10.20 -1.15 4.92
N ARG A 214 -11.34 -1.26 4.22
CA ARG A 214 -11.41 -2.02 2.96
C ARG A 214 -10.54 -1.40 1.87
N ALA A 215 -10.53 -0.07 1.71
CA ALA A 215 -9.62 0.62 0.81
C ALA A 215 -8.15 0.33 1.15
N SER A 216 -7.82 0.26 2.44
CA SER A 216 -6.46 -0.05 2.90
C SER A 216 -6.05 -1.49 2.63
N MET A 217 -6.97 -2.45 2.71
CA MET A 217 -6.73 -3.83 2.28
C MET A 217 -6.49 -3.91 0.76
N THR A 218 -7.25 -3.16 -0.05
CA THR A 218 -7.00 -3.06 -1.50
C THR A 218 -5.64 -2.45 -1.80
N ALA A 219 -5.23 -1.43 -1.03
CA ALA A 219 -3.93 -0.78 -1.17
C ALA A 219 -2.75 -1.74 -0.94
N GLN A 220 -2.86 -2.71 -0.02
CA GLN A 220 -1.83 -3.72 0.21
C GLN A 220 -1.56 -4.59 -1.02
N ASN A 221 -2.56 -4.78 -1.89
CA ASN A 221 -2.47 -5.60 -3.11
C ASN A 221 -2.21 -4.77 -4.38
N SER A 222 -2.01 -3.46 -4.25
CA SER A 222 -1.76 -2.54 -5.37
C SER A 222 -0.27 -2.25 -5.57
N GLU A 223 0.06 -1.49 -6.61
CA GLU A 223 1.44 -1.06 -6.90
C GLU A 223 2.10 -0.28 -5.74
N LEU A 224 1.31 0.21 -4.78
CA LEU A 224 1.77 0.89 -3.56
C LEU A 224 2.76 0.05 -2.72
N VAL A 225 2.81 -1.28 -2.87
CA VAL A 225 3.64 -2.18 -2.04
C VAL A 225 4.60 -3.06 -2.87
N MET A 226 4.75 -2.82 -4.18
CA MET A 226 5.56 -3.69 -5.04
C MET A 226 7.06 -3.66 -4.66
N ASN A 227 7.59 -4.79 -4.21
CA ASN A 227 9.00 -4.97 -3.85
C ASN A 227 9.80 -5.57 -5.02
N HIS A 228 10.84 -4.87 -5.48
CA HIS A 228 11.65 -5.26 -6.64
C HIS A 228 12.87 -6.13 -6.27
N LYS A 229 13.09 -6.45 -4.99
CA LYS A 229 14.28 -7.19 -4.54
C LYS A 229 14.43 -8.57 -5.19
N GLU A 230 13.32 -9.28 -5.42
CA GLU A 230 13.32 -10.62 -6.01
C GLU A 230 13.85 -10.63 -7.46
N TYR A 231 13.43 -9.65 -8.25
CA TYR A 231 13.91 -9.46 -9.63
C TYR A 231 15.40 -9.17 -9.67
N ARG A 232 15.91 -8.39 -8.70
CA ARG A 232 17.35 -8.09 -8.59
C ARG A 232 18.17 -9.35 -8.28
N ILE A 233 17.69 -10.20 -7.39
CA ILE A 233 18.36 -11.48 -7.07
C ILE A 233 18.42 -12.37 -8.31
N LEU A 234 17.31 -12.47 -9.05
CA LEU A 234 17.25 -13.29 -10.26
C LEU A 234 18.13 -12.72 -11.38
N LEU A 235 18.13 -11.41 -11.60
CA LEU A 235 18.99 -10.74 -12.58
C LEU A 235 20.48 -11.01 -12.29
N ASN A 236 20.90 -10.91 -11.03
CA ASN A 236 22.27 -11.22 -10.64
C ASN A 236 22.66 -12.66 -10.99
N ARG A 237 21.75 -13.64 -10.77
CA ARG A 237 21.98 -15.05 -11.14
C ARG A 237 22.09 -15.24 -12.65
N VAL A 238 21.25 -14.55 -13.43
CA VAL A 238 21.32 -14.57 -14.90
C VAL A 238 22.66 -14.01 -15.39
N VAL A 239 23.13 -12.91 -14.80
CA VAL A 239 24.44 -12.33 -15.13
C VAL A 239 25.57 -13.31 -14.81
N THR A 240 25.58 -13.92 -13.62
CA THR A 240 26.59 -14.93 -13.27
C THR A 240 26.58 -16.11 -14.25
N PHE A 241 25.39 -16.60 -14.61
CA PHE A 241 25.25 -17.69 -15.56
C PHE A 241 25.71 -17.32 -16.97
N PHE A 242 25.50 -16.07 -17.40
CA PHE A 242 26.04 -15.57 -18.66
C PHE A 242 27.58 -15.62 -18.68
N PHE A 243 28.24 -15.23 -17.59
CA PHE A 243 29.70 -15.31 -17.51
C PHE A 243 30.21 -16.76 -17.58
N VAL A 244 29.61 -17.67 -16.81
CA VAL A 244 30.07 -19.07 -16.72
C VAL A 244 29.68 -19.89 -17.94
N GLY A 245 28.48 -19.68 -18.48
CA GLY A 245 27.92 -20.50 -19.57
C GLY A 245 28.17 -19.95 -20.96
N VAL A 246 28.50 -18.66 -21.12
CA VAL A 246 28.71 -18.04 -22.44
C VAL A 246 30.10 -17.45 -22.57
N ILE A 247 30.50 -16.52 -21.68
CA ILE A 247 31.80 -15.84 -21.81
C ILE A 247 32.96 -16.82 -21.61
N PHE A 248 32.94 -17.64 -20.56
CA PHE A 248 34.02 -18.58 -20.28
C PHE A 248 34.23 -19.60 -21.43
N PRO A 249 33.19 -20.29 -21.94
CA PRO A 249 33.33 -21.15 -23.13
C PRO A 249 33.81 -20.41 -24.38
N MET A 250 33.33 -19.18 -24.64
CA MET A 250 33.81 -18.39 -25.78
C MET A 250 35.27 -17.97 -25.65
N LEU A 251 35.75 -17.65 -24.43
CA LEU A 251 37.17 -17.37 -24.20
C LEU A 251 38.04 -18.59 -24.50
N PHE A 252 37.56 -19.81 -24.19
CA PHE A 252 38.25 -21.05 -24.55
C PHE A 252 38.30 -21.27 -26.06
N LEU A 253 37.21 -20.97 -26.79
CA LEU A 253 37.20 -21.01 -28.26
C LEU A 253 38.21 -20.02 -28.87
N LEU A 254 38.34 -18.82 -28.28
CA LEU A 254 39.29 -17.80 -28.76
C LEU A 254 40.75 -18.13 -28.40
N ALA A 255 40.99 -18.71 -27.22
CA ALA A 255 42.33 -19.11 -26.78
C ALA A 255 42.88 -20.31 -27.55
N TRP A 256 42.01 -21.11 -28.19
CA TRP A 256 42.38 -22.21 -29.09
C TRP A 256 42.81 -21.74 -30.49
N SER A 257 42.88 -20.42 -30.72
CA SER A 257 43.49 -19.81 -31.91
C SER A 257 44.96 -20.25 -32.08
N PRO A 258 45.47 -20.44 -33.31
CA PRO A 258 46.46 -21.47 -33.66
C PRO A 258 47.90 -21.31 -33.12
N SER A 259 48.19 -20.38 -32.21
CA SER A 259 49.57 -19.88 -32.03
C SER A 259 50.09 -19.79 -30.59
N GLY A 260 49.65 -20.62 -29.63
CA GLY A 260 50.41 -20.62 -28.36
C GLY A 260 50.11 -21.61 -27.24
N LEU A 261 48.93 -22.24 -27.15
CA LEU A 261 48.58 -23.07 -25.99
C LEU A 261 48.08 -24.45 -26.41
N VAL A 262 49.01 -25.42 -26.47
CA VAL A 262 48.67 -26.84 -26.63
C VAL A 262 48.42 -27.41 -25.22
N LEU A 263 47.16 -27.41 -24.80
CA LEU A 263 46.73 -28.10 -23.58
C LEU A 263 46.71 -29.61 -23.82
N SER A 264 47.08 -30.41 -22.82
CA SER A 264 46.96 -31.87 -22.91
C SER A 264 45.49 -32.31 -22.93
N ASP A 265 45.19 -33.43 -23.58
CA ASP A 265 43.83 -33.99 -23.65
C ASP A 265 43.22 -34.24 -22.26
N ILE A 266 44.04 -34.62 -21.28
CA ILE A 266 43.61 -34.80 -19.88
C ILE A 266 43.19 -33.47 -19.26
N THR A 267 43.93 -32.40 -19.53
CA THR A 267 43.61 -31.05 -19.05
C THR A 267 42.32 -30.54 -19.68
N ILE A 268 42.10 -30.81 -20.97
CA ILE A 268 40.88 -30.45 -21.69
C ILE A 268 39.69 -31.18 -21.09
N ALA A 269 39.76 -32.51 -20.94
CA ALA A 269 38.69 -33.29 -20.33
C ALA A 269 38.35 -32.82 -18.90
N ALA A 270 39.35 -32.46 -18.10
CA ALA A 270 39.14 -31.90 -16.76
C ALA A 270 38.39 -30.55 -16.82
N ILE A 271 38.75 -29.67 -17.75
CA ILE A 271 38.08 -28.37 -17.95
C ILE A 271 36.64 -28.57 -18.42
N GLU A 272 36.39 -29.49 -19.36
CA GLU A 272 35.05 -29.82 -19.83
C GLU A 272 34.16 -30.32 -18.69
N ILE A 273 34.66 -31.24 -17.86
CA ILE A 273 33.92 -31.76 -16.69
C ILE A 273 33.61 -30.63 -15.70
N VAL A 274 34.60 -29.79 -15.36
CA VAL A 274 34.39 -28.65 -14.44
C VAL A 274 33.39 -27.66 -15.02
N THR A 275 33.44 -27.41 -16.33
CA THR A 275 32.49 -26.52 -17.02
C THR A 275 31.08 -27.07 -16.97
N ILE A 276 30.89 -28.38 -17.25
CA ILE A 276 29.58 -29.04 -17.13
C ILE A 276 29.06 -28.91 -15.70
N LEU A 277 29.90 -29.19 -14.70
CA LEU A 277 29.48 -29.10 -13.29
C LEU A 277 29.09 -27.67 -12.91
N ALA A 278 29.86 -26.66 -13.32
CA ALA A 278 29.59 -25.25 -13.05
C ALA A 278 28.30 -24.78 -13.73
N VAL A 279 28.14 -25.07 -15.02
CA VAL A 279 26.91 -24.78 -15.78
C VAL A 279 25.72 -25.48 -15.15
N SER A 280 25.84 -26.76 -14.84
CA SER A 280 24.76 -27.55 -14.20
C SER A 280 24.35 -26.97 -12.85
N TYR A 281 25.34 -26.58 -12.03
CA TYR A 281 25.09 -25.93 -10.74
C TYR A 281 24.31 -24.62 -10.89
N HIS A 282 24.72 -23.76 -11.82
CA HIS A 282 24.04 -22.48 -12.03
C HIS A 282 22.65 -22.65 -12.64
N VAL A 283 22.46 -23.64 -13.52
CA VAL A 283 21.13 -24.02 -14.03
C VAL A 283 20.20 -24.44 -12.89
N LEU A 284 20.67 -25.28 -11.97
CA LEU A 284 19.87 -25.68 -10.80
C LEU A 284 19.51 -24.49 -9.90
N GLN A 285 20.46 -23.58 -9.66
CA GLN A 285 20.17 -22.36 -8.89
C GLN A 285 19.17 -21.44 -9.59
N LEU A 286 19.22 -21.35 -10.91
CA LEU A 286 18.26 -20.57 -11.71
C LEU A 286 16.87 -21.19 -11.65
N PHE A 287 16.75 -22.51 -11.83
CA PHE A 287 15.47 -23.22 -11.67
C PHE A 287 14.86 -23.00 -10.29
N SER A 288 15.67 -23.07 -9.23
CA SER A 288 15.20 -22.79 -7.87
C SER A 288 14.69 -21.36 -7.71
N ALA A 289 15.38 -20.37 -8.28
CA ALA A 289 14.94 -18.96 -8.25
C ALA A 289 13.66 -18.74 -9.05
N VAL A 290 13.56 -19.32 -10.25
CA VAL A 290 12.37 -19.24 -11.10
C VAL A 290 11.19 -19.90 -10.42
N LYS A 291 11.37 -21.09 -9.82
CA LYS A 291 10.34 -21.78 -9.05
C LYS A 291 9.85 -20.92 -7.88
N SER A 292 10.75 -20.27 -7.16
CA SER A 292 10.38 -19.31 -6.10
C SER A 292 9.53 -18.17 -6.66
N LEU A 293 9.90 -17.61 -7.81
CA LEU A 293 9.18 -16.49 -8.43
C LEU A 293 7.79 -16.91 -8.94
N ILE A 294 7.66 -18.13 -9.47
CA ILE A 294 6.38 -18.74 -9.84
C ILE A 294 5.51 -18.95 -8.61
N ASN A 295 6.05 -19.55 -7.53
CA ASN A 295 5.29 -19.80 -6.30
C ASN A 295 4.77 -18.49 -5.67
N ILE A 296 5.56 -17.42 -5.73
CA ILE A 296 5.11 -16.10 -5.27
C ILE A 296 4.01 -15.57 -6.19
N SER A 297 4.12 -15.80 -7.50
CA SER A 297 3.09 -15.39 -8.46
C SER A 297 1.79 -16.18 -8.35
N SER A 298 1.84 -17.45 -7.94
CA SER A 298 0.67 -18.33 -7.82
C SER A 298 -0.09 -18.15 -6.51
N ASN A 299 0.55 -17.61 -5.48
CA ASN A 299 -0.02 -17.39 -4.15
C ASN A 299 -0.61 -15.97 -3.95
N LEU A 300 -0.69 -15.17 -5.02
CA LEU A 300 -1.22 -13.79 -5.07
C LEU A 300 -2.41 -13.70 -6.04
#